data_AF-A0ABC8WMT2-F1
#
_entry.id   AF-A0ABC8WMT2-F1
#
_cell.length_a   1.000
_cell.length_b   1.000
_cell.length_c   1.000
_cell.angle_alpha   90.00
_cell.angle_beta   90.00
_cell.angle_gamma   90.00
#
_symmetry.space_group_name_H-M   'P 1'
#
loop_
_entity.id
_entity.type
_entity.pdbx_description
1 polymer ?
#
loop_
_entity_poly.entity_id
_entity_poly.type
_entity_poly.pdbx_seq_one_letter_code
_entity_poly.pdbx_strand_id
1 'polypeptide(L)'
;MATRRFAAAALLLACLLVASPAVRARNITAILDGYKEYKLYNKYLSETKVCDEINSRQSTSMSILVLSNDAMTTLAKDAGDSLPAIKNALRLHSVLDYYDRKKVKKYGDESAATLYQATGDAAAATGNVKVVDQEDKNYGFSAATPGARICTVTKEVETHPFKFAILEVTAPIEFDGLFDVPATTNLSRILERAGCKVFASLAARSGVLKSYEDAMDKGLTLFATNDDAFTAKDAPDVKAMSAANLTRLLQYNALPSYNTKTSLKFAKGTLRTMAGAKASVTVVAKGDDVSIDTGKARSRVADTVVDSVPFCLLTLDSLLVPPELYVGATEAPAPAPADAPPPTQPADAPSVAADHPADHKTKNKKTSSAVASRPFAAACSVVLMASLLLL
;
A
#
# COMPACT_ATOMS: atom_id res chain seq x y z
N MET A 1 -10.54 60.65 -4.79
CA MET A 1 -10.49 59.58 -5.82
C MET A 1 -9.39 58.53 -5.57
N ALA A 2 -8.26 58.85 -4.93
CA ALA A 2 -7.19 57.88 -4.66
C ALA A 2 -7.58 56.76 -3.69
N THR A 3 -8.30 57.08 -2.61
CA THR A 3 -8.72 56.13 -1.56
C THR A 3 -9.70 55.05 -2.04
N ARG A 4 -10.54 55.34 -3.04
CA ARG A 4 -11.45 54.33 -3.64
C ARG A 4 -10.71 53.31 -4.52
N ARG A 5 -9.54 53.66 -5.07
CA ARG A 5 -8.72 52.76 -5.90
C ARG A 5 -7.93 51.75 -5.05
N PHE A 6 -7.50 52.15 -3.85
CA PHE A 6 -6.82 51.24 -2.91
C PHE A 6 -7.77 50.20 -2.30
N ALA A 7 -9.02 50.57 -2.02
CA ALA A 7 -10.03 49.63 -1.51
C ALA A 7 -10.41 48.56 -2.56
N ALA A 8 -10.52 48.94 -3.84
CA ALA A 8 -10.81 48.00 -4.92
C ALA A 8 -9.64 47.04 -5.21
N ALA A 9 -8.40 47.51 -5.10
CA ALA A 9 -7.21 46.67 -5.27
C ALA A 9 -7.01 45.68 -4.10
N ALA A 10 -7.33 46.10 -2.87
CA ALA A 10 -7.29 45.21 -1.69
C ALA A 10 -8.39 44.14 -1.73
N LEU A 11 -9.57 44.45 -2.28
CA LEU A 11 -10.66 43.48 -2.44
C LEU A 11 -10.37 42.44 -3.55
N LEU A 12 -9.71 42.86 -4.64
CA LEU A 12 -9.23 41.96 -5.70
C LEU A 12 -8.10 41.04 -5.22
N LEU A 13 -7.20 41.54 -4.35
CA LEU A 13 -6.14 40.73 -3.75
C LEU A 13 -6.68 39.77 -2.68
N ALA A 14 -7.74 40.15 -1.95
CA ALA A 14 -8.41 39.28 -0.98
C ALA A 14 -9.24 38.17 -1.65
N CYS A 15 -9.86 38.42 -2.82
CA CYS A 15 -10.56 37.39 -3.59
C CYS A 15 -9.63 36.35 -4.24
N LEU A 16 -8.34 36.66 -4.46
CA LEU A 16 -7.35 35.69 -4.94
C LEU A 16 -6.82 34.75 -3.84
N LEU A 17 -7.15 35.00 -2.58
CA LEU A 17 -6.73 34.18 -1.43
C LEU A 17 -7.81 33.21 -0.92
N VAL A 18 -9.01 33.21 -1.52
CA VAL A 18 -10.13 32.38 -1.07
C VAL A 18 -10.65 31.50 -2.21
N ALA A 19 -9.85 30.51 -2.59
CA ALA A 19 -10.29 29.19 -3.06
C ALA A 19 -9.06 28.44 -3.62
N SER A 20 -8.15 28.04 -2.75
CA SER A 20 -7.45 26.78 -3.04
C SER A 20 -8.56 25.73 -3.02
N PRO A 21 -8.95 25.10 -4.15
CA PRO A 21 -9.81 23.94 -4.05
C PRO A 21 -9.07 23.00 -3.09
N ALA A 22 -9.72 22.62 -1.99
CA ALA A 22 -9.24 21.52 -1.18
C ALA A 22 -8.98 20.40 -2.19
N VAL A 23 -7.71 20.04 -2.38
CA VAL A 23 -7.37 18.88 -3.20
C VAL A 23 -8.06 17.75 -2.47
N ARG A 24 -9.24 17.35 -2.94
CA ARG A 24 -9.83 16.09 -2.53
C ARG A 24 -8.73 15.10 -2.82
N ALA A 25 -8.26 14.43 -1.77
CA ALA A 25 -7.22 13.44 -1.89
C ALA A 25 -7.66 12.49 -3.02
N ARG A 26 -6.94 12.54 -4.14
CA ARG A 26 -7.31 11.77 -5.32
C ARG A 26 -7.02 10.32 -5.02
N ASN A 27 -8.06 9.49 -5.02
CA ASN A 27 -7.92 8.05 -4.88
C ASN A 27 -8.29 7.38 -6.20
N ILE A 28 -7.29 6.82 -6.89
CA ILE A 28 -7.47 6.17 -8.19
C ILE A 28 -8.49 5.03 -8.13
N THR A 29 -8.49 4.23 -7.07
CA THR A 29 -9.39 3.07 -6.99
C THR A 29 -10.83 3.50 -6.78
N ALA A 30 -11.06 4.60 -6.06
CA ALA A 30 -12.39 5.19 -5.90
C ALA A 30 -12.93 5.82 -7.18
N ILE A 31 -12.05 6.39 -8.03
CA ILE A 31 -12.45 6.90 -9.36
C ILE A 31 -12.84 5.74 -10.27
N LEU A 32 -11.99 4.70 -10.34
CA LEU A 32 -12.21 3.56 -11.22
C LEU A 32 -13.38 2.67 -10.80
N ASP A 33 -13.81 2.70 -9.53
CA ASP A 33 -14.99 1.97 -9.05
C ASP A 33 -16.29 2.42 -9.75
N GLY A 34 -16.32 3.65 -10.27
CA GLY A 34 -17.43 4.17 -11.08
C GLY A 34 -17.55 3.53 -12.48
N TYR A 35 -16.56 2.75 -12.92
CA TYR A 35 -16.43 2.26 -14.30
C TYR A 35 -16.29 0.73 -14.34
N LYS A 36 -17.33 0.04 -14.80
CA LYS A 36 -17.35 -1.43 -14.84
C LYS A 36 -16.32 -2.01 -15.81
N GLU A 37 -15.99 -1.27 -16.87
CA GLU A 37 -14.99 -1.65 -17.86
C GLU A 37 -13.55 -1.76 -17.29
N TYR A 38 -13.27 -1.17 -16.12
CA TYR A 38 -11.95 -1.16 -15.47
C TYR A 38 -11.90 -1.96 -14.16
N LYS A 39 -12.92 -2.77 -13.88
CA LYS A 39 -13.00 -3.53 -12.63
C LYS A 39 -11.78 -4.42 -12.40
N LEU A 40 -11.29 -5.08 -13.45
CA LEU A 40 -10.11 -5.96 -13.35
C LEU A 40 -8.83 -5.16 -13.13
N TYR A 41 -8.66 -4.04 -13.84
CA TYR A 41 -7.52 -3.14 -13.64
C TYR A 41 -7.49 -2.58 -12.20
N ASN A 42 -8.67 -2.16 -11.69
CA ASN A 42 -8.81 -1.64 -10.33
C ASN A 42 -8.53 -2.70 -9.25
N LYS A 43 -8.95 -3.96 -9.49
CA LYS A 43 -8.61 -5.10 -8.64
C LYS A 43 -7.09 -5.28 -8.55
N TYR A 44 -6.40 -5.36 -9.68
CA TYR A 44 -4.94 -5.56 -9.68
C TYR A 44 -4.18 -4.36 -9.09
N LEU A 45 -4.61 -3.11 -9.34
CA LEU A 45 -4.04 -1.94 -8.66
C LEU A 45 -4.08 -2.07 -7.14
N SER A 46 -5.19 -2.60 -6.61
CA SER A 46 -5.43 -2.76 -5.17
C SER A 46 -4.61 -3.92 -4.58
N GLU A 47 -4.59 -5.08 -5.26
CA GLU A 47 -3.85 -6.27 -4.81
C GLU A 47 -2.33 -6.06 -4.85
N THR A 48 -1.84 -5.37 -5.88
CA THR A 48 -0.40 -5.12 -6.09
C THR A 48 0.13 -3.91 -5.30
N LYS A 49 -0.78 -3.09 -4.74
CA LYS A 49 -0.49 -1.82 -4.03
C LYS A 49 0.05 -0.70 -4.91
N VAL A 50 -0.04 -0.81 -6.24
CA VAL A 50 0.30 0.30 -7.16
C VAL A 50 -0.67 1.47 -6.97
N CYS A 51 -1.90 1.22 -6.50
CA CYS A 51 -2.81 2.29 -6.11
C CYS A 51 -2.21 3.23 -5.07
N ASP A 52 -1.45 2.72 -4.10
CA ASP A 52 -0.84 3.53 -3.05
C ASP A 52 0.31 4.38 -3.62
N GLU A 53 1.07 3.84 -4.57
CA GLU A 53 2.10 4.57 -5.32
C GLU A 53 1.52 5.75 -6.09
N ILE A 54 0.46 5.52 -6.86
CA ILE A 54 -0.25 6.58 -7.59
C ILE A 54 -0.86 7.60 -6.61
N ASN A 55 -1.53 7.13 -5.57
CA ASN A 55 -2.23 7.99 -4.61
C ASN A 55 -1.28 8.80 -3.71
N SER A 56 -0.01 8.37 -3.57
CA SER A 56 1.01 9.12 -2.83
C SER A 56 1.56 10.34 -3.59
N ARG A 57 1.32 10.40 -4.91
CA ARG A 57 1.88 11.38 -5.83
C ARG A 57 0.89 12.50 -6.21
N GLN A 58 0.07 12.93 -5.25
CA GLN A 58 -1.00 13.92 -5.51
C GLN A 58 -0.49 15.31 -5.92
N SER A 59 0.74 15.65 -5.53
CA SER A 59 1.37 16.93 -5.83
C SER A 59 2.11 16.95 -7.17
N THR A 60 2.24 15.81 -7.85
CA THR A 60 2.95 15.66 -9.13
C THR A 60 1.99 15.31 -10.25
N SER A 61 2.31 15.75 -11.46
CA SER A 61 1.54 15.47 -12.66
C SER A 61 1.69 14.01 -13.09
N MET A 62 0.59 13.32 -13.38
CA MET A 62 0.62 11.90 -13.81
C MET A 62 -0.45 11.59 -14.85
N SER A 63 -0.19 10.58 -15.69
CA SER A 63 -1.17 10.00 -16.60
C SER A 63 -1.25 8.50 -16.37
N ILE A 64 -2.44 8.00 -16.04
CA ILE A 64 -2.68 6.57 -15.84
C ILE A 64 -3.28 6.00 -17.12
N LEU A 65 -2.56 5.10 -17.75
CA LEU A 65 -2.95 4.41 -18.97
C LEU A 65 -3.77 3.18 -18.58
N VAL A 66 -5.09 3.34 -18.47
CA VAL A 66 -5.97 2.25 -18.02
C VAL A 66 -6.29 1.30 -19.16
N LEU A 67 -6.45 0.02 -18.81
CA LEU A 67 -6.82 -1.04 -19.72
C LEU A 67 -8.26 -1.48 -19.44
N SER A 68 -9.01 -1.74 -20.51
CA SER A 68 -10.29 -2.43 -20.41
C SER A 68 -10.11 -3.82 -19.80
N ASN A 69 -11.18 -4.43 -19.28
CA ASN A 69 -11.12 -5.78 -18.72
C ASN A 69 -10.53 -6.81 -19.70
N ASP A 70 -10.82 -6.67 -21.00
CA ASP A 70 -10.30 -7.58 -22.04
C ASP A 70 -8.79 -7.40 -22.21
N ALA A 71 -8.32 -6.15 -22.37
CA ALA A 71 -6.91 -5.83 -22.51
C ALA A 71 -6.12 -6.21 -21.24
N MET A 72 -6.70 -5.98 -20.05
CA MET A 72 -6.09 -6.38 -18.78
C MET A 72 -6.03 -7.90 -18.61
N THR A 73 -6.98 -8.65 -19.19
CA THR A 73 -6.95 -10.13 -19.20
C THR A 73 -5.81 -10.63 -20.08
N THR A 74 -5.55 -9.98 -21.22
CA THR A 74 -4.39 -10.30 -22.08
C THR A 74 -3.09 -10.07 -21.32
N LEU A 75 -2.90 -8.88 -20.72
CA LEU A 75 -1.71 -8.57 -19.92
C LEU A 75 -1.49 -9.57 -18.79
N ALA A 76 -2.54 -9.94 -18.06
CA ALA A 76 -2.43 -10.92 -16.98
C ALA A 76 -1.94 -12.29 -17.48
N LYS A 77 -2.41 -12.74 -18.65
CA LYS A 77 -1.95 -14.00 -19.27
C LYS A 77 -0.50 -13.91 -19.76
N ASP A 78 -0.13 -12.79 -20.37
CA ASP A 78 1.23 -12.55 -20.85
C ASP A 78 2.22 -12.50 -19.67
N ALA A 79 1.76 -12.00 -18.52
CA ALA A 79 2.47 -12.04 -17.23
C ALA A 79 2.40 -13.41 -16.51
N GLY A 80 1.77 -14.44 -17.09
CA GLY A 80 1.62 -15.77 -16.48
C GLY A 80 0.80 -15.78 -15.19
N ASP A 81 -0.17 -14.88 -15.06
CA ASP A 81 -0.99 -14.63 -13.86
C ASP A 81 -0.18 -14.26 -12.60
N SER A 82 1.09 -13.87 -12.78
CA SER A 82 2.00 -13.48 -11.71
C SER A 82 1.70 -12.06 -11.24
N LEU A 83 1.20 -11.90 -10.01
CA LEU A 83 0.97 -10.59 -9.39
C LEU A 83 2.20 -9.66 -9.39
N PRO A 84 3.44 -10.10 -9.12
CA PRO A 84 4.60 -9.21 -9.20
C PRO A 84 4.91 -8.78 -10.64
N ALA A 85 4.69 -9.65 -11.64
CA ALA A 85 4.86 -9.27 -13.04
C ALA A 85 3.77 -8.27 -13.49
N ILE A 86 2.52 -8.52 -13.09
CA ILE A 86 1.39 -7.59 -13.29
C ILE A 86 1.68 -6.24 -12.62
N LYS A 87 2.28 -6.24 -11.42
CA LYS A 87 2.69 -5.02 -10.72
C LYS A 87 3.63 -4.17 -11.57
N ASN A 88 4.66 -4.77 -12.17
CA ASN A 88 5.59 -4.08 -13.05
C ASN A 88 4.87 -3.44 -14.24
N ALA A 89 3.97 -4.20 -14.88
CA ALA A 89 3.15 -3.71 -15.97
C ALA A 89 2.27 -2.51 -15.55
N LEU A 90 1.59 -2.59 -14.40
CA LEU A 90 0.76 -1.48 -13.89
C LEU A 90 1.59 -0.21 -13.58
N ARG A 91 2.80 -0.40 -13.09
CA ARG A 91 3.76 0.70 -12.88
C ARG A 91 4.21 1.31 -14.21
N LEU A 92 4.43 0.50 -15.25
CA LEU A 92 4.74 0.99 -16.60
C LEU A 92 3.57 1.81 -17.19
N HIS A 93 2.34 1.40 -16.92
CA HIS A 93 1.13 2.12 -17.33
C HIS A 93 0.86 3.39 -16.50
N SER A 94 1.72 3.73 -15.54
CA SER A 94 1.60 4.91 -14.69
C SER A 94 2.68 5.93 -15.03
N VAL A 95 2.38 6.84 -15.95
CA VAL A 95 3.32 7.83 -16.49
C VAL A 95 3.46 9.01 -15.53
N LEU A 96 4.71 9.43 -15.27
CA LEU A 96 5.09 10.49 -14.34
C LEU A 96 5.04 11.90 -14.96
N ASP A 97 4.11 12.10 -15.89
CA ASP A 97 3.80 13.41 -16.45
C ASP A 97 2.34 13.43 -16.92
N TYR A 98 1.77 14.62 -17.04
CA TYR A 98 0.44 14.83 -17.60
C TYR A 98 0.52 14.90 -19.12
N TYR A 99 -0.37 14.16 -19.79
CA TYR A 99 -0.54 14.19 -21.24
C TYR A 99 -1.99 14.42 -21.63
N ASP A 100 -2.17 15.31 -22.60
CA ASP A 100 -3.41 15.51 -23.34
C ASP A 100 -3.08 15.72 -24.81
N ARG A 101 -4.13 15.75 -25.64
CA ARG A 101 -3.96 15.95 -27.09
C ARG A 101 -3.15 17.22 -27.44
N LYS A 102 -3.31 18.31 -26.68
CA LYS A 102 -2.64 19.59 -26.98
C LYS A 102 -1.15 19.49 -26.69
N LYS A 103 -0.77 18.87 -25.57
CA LYS A 103 0.62 18.63 -25.21
C LYS A 103 1.27 17.69 -26.22
N VAL A 104 0.64 16.58 -26.57
CA VAL A 104 1.21 15.61 -27.53
C VAL A 104 1.38 16.22 -28.92
N LYS A 105 0.44 17.04 -29.39
CA LYS A 105 0.61 17.74 -30.67
C LYS A 105 1.82 18.70 -30.69
N LYS A 106 2.20 19.23 -29.53
CA LYS A 106 3.30 20.22 -29.41
C LYS A 106 4.65 19.57 -29.09
N TYR A 107 4.63 18.48 -28.31
CA TYR A 107 5.80 17.85 -27.71
C TYR A 107 5.82 16.32 -27.91
N GLY A 108 5.07 15.81 -28.90
CA GLY A 108 5.03 14.39 -29.24
C GLY A 108 6.38 13.83 -29.62
N ASP A 109 6.46 12.50 -29.69
CA ASP A 109 7.66 11.70 -29.89
C ASP A 109 8.68 11.74 -28.75
N GLU A 110 8.31 12.32 -27.61
CA GLU A 110 9.14 12.29 -26.41
C GLU A 110 9.05 10.97 -25.63
N SER A 111 10.11 10.70 -24.86
CA SER A 111 10.15 9.60 -23.89
C SER A 111 9.71 10.12 -22.52
N ALA A 112 8.72 9.48 -21.92
CA ALA A 112 8.17 9.82 -20.62
C ALA A 112 8.51 8.75 -19.57
N ALA A 113 8.96 9.18 -18.40
CA ALA A 113 9.23 8.28 -17.28
C ALA A 113 7.93 7.72 -16.68
N THR A 114 7.99 6.50 -16.17
CA THR A 114 6.86 5.83 -15.51
C THR A 114 7.20 5.50 -14.06
N LEU A 115 6.21 5.02 -13.29
CA LEU A 115 6.48 4.46 -11.97
C LEU A 115 7.47 3.29 -12.06
N TYR A 116 7.44 2.50 -13.14
CA TYR A 116 8.35 1.37 -13.29
C TYR A 116 9.79 1.85 -13.46
N GLN A 117 10.04 2.88 -14.29
CA GLN A 117 11.37 3.50 -14.37
C GLN A 117 11.84 4.04 -13.01
N ALA A 118 10.93 4.62 -12.22
CA ALA A 118 11.26 5.19 -10.92
C ALA A 118 11.59 4.16 -9.84
N THR A 119 11.34 2.86 -10.07
CA THR A 119 11.80 1.79 -9.17
C THR A 119 13.30 1.57 -9.24
N GLY A 120 13.92 1.86 -10.38
CA GLY A 120 15.31 1.48 -10.66
C GLY A 120 15.49 0.05 -11.17
N ASP A 121 14.42 -0.77 -11.22
CA ASP A 121 14.46 -2.15 -11.70
C ASP A 121 14.58 -2.24 -13.24
N ALA A 122 14.14 -1.19 -13.93
CA ALA A 122 14.19 -1.13 -15.39
C ALA A 122 15.62 -1.09 -15.92
N ALA A 123 15.91 -1.93 -16.92
CA ALA A 123 17.18 -1.87 -17.64
C ALA A 123 17.27 -0.58 -18.47
N ALA A 124 18.20 0.32 -18.11
CA ALA A 124 18.38 1.61 -18.76
C ALA A 124 17.07 2.42 -18.83
N ALA A 125 16.56 2.70 -20.03
CA ALA A 125 15.35 3.49 -20.27
C ALA A 125 14.14 2.65 -20.71
N THR A 126 14.22 1.31 -20.59
CA THR A 126 13.11 0.41 -20.99
C THR A 126 11.85 0.61 -20.16
N GLY A 127 11.98 1.17 -18.95
CA GLY A 127 10.85 1.51 -18.10
C GLY A 127 10.13 2.80 -18.49
N ASN A 128 10.60 3.50 -19.52
CA ASN A 128 9.88 4.65 -20.08
C ASN A 128 8.84 4.20 -21.11
N VAL A 129 7.90 5.10 -21.39
CA VAL A 129 7.02 4.99 -22.54
C VAL A 129 7.32 6.10 -23.54
N LYS A 130 7.20 5.82 -24.83
CA LYS A 130 7.25 6.85 -25.86
C LYS A 130 5.85 7.35 -26.14
N VAL A 131 5.70 8.67 -26.13
CA VAL A 131 4.44 9.36 -26.46
C VAL A 131 4.43 9.66 -27.94
N VAL A 132 3.40 9.21 -28.65
CA VAL A 132 3.38 9.26 -30.12
C VAL A 132 2.20 10.11 -30.59
N ASP A 133 2.49 11.14 -31.38
CA ASP A 133 1.47 11.87 -32.11
C ASP A 133 1.08 11.06 -33.35
N GLN A 134 -0.21 10.77 -33.52
CA GLN A 134 -0.74 10.06 -34.67
C GLN A 134 -1.57 11.01 -35.55
N GLU A 135 -1.84 10.55 -36.77
CA GLU A 135 -2.75 11.19 -37.71
C GLU A 135 -4.18 11.27 -37.16
N ASP A 136 -5.06 12.02 -37.82
CA ASP A 136 -6.49 12.14 -37.47
C ASP A 136 -6.80 12.63 -36.05
N LYS A 137 -5.88 13.42 -35.46
CA LYS A 137 -6.00 13.94 -34.09
C LYS A 137 -5.90 12.86 -33.00
N ASN A 138 -5.40 11.67 -33.32
CA ASN A 138 -5.19 10.59 -32.35
C ASN A 138 -3.77 10.63 -31.77
N TYR A 139 -3.62 10.19 -30.53
CA TYR A 139 -2.31 10.01 -29.91
C TYR A 139 -2.27 8.69 -29.16
N GLY A 140 -1.06 8.20 -28.90
CA GLY A 140 -0.87 6.95 -28.20
C GLY A 140 0.42 6.90 -27.43
N PHE A 141 0.63 5.75 -26.80
CA PHE A 141 1.83 5.44 -26.04
C PHE A 141 2.38 4.11 -26.53
N SER A 142 3.69 3.94 -26.44
CA SER A 142 4.38 2.68 -26.78
C SER A 142 5.49 2.44 -25.77
N ALA A 143 6.01 1.22 -25.69
CA ALA A 143 7.23 0.97 -24.93
C ALA A 143 8.38 1.80 -25.54
N ALA A 144 9.33 2.25 -24.72
CA ALA A 144 10.51 2.99 -25.19
C ALA A 144 11.56 2.07 -25.85
N THR A 145 11.11 1.10 -26.65
CA THR A 145 11.94 0.14 -27.39
C THR A 145 11.71 0.27 -28.90
N PRO A 146 12.73 0.02 -29.74
CA PRO A 146 12.56 0.09 -31.19
C PRO A 146 11.48 -0.86 -31.70
N GLY A 147 10.58 -0.37 -32.56
CA GLY A 147 9.51 -1.16 -33.16
C GLY A 147 8.34 -1.51 -32.24
N ALA A 148 8.27 -0.94 -31.04
CA ALA A 148 7.16 -1.16 -30.11
C ALA A 148 5.81 -0.77 -30.73
N ARG A 149 4.78 -1.57 -30.41
CA ARG A 149 3.39 -1.29 -30.81
C ARG A 149 2.92 0.02 -30.18
N ILE A 150 2.28 0.86 -30.99
CA ILE A 150 1.60 2.06 -30.50
C ILE A 150 0.21 1.67 -30.00
N CYS A 151 -0.04 1.97 -28.73
CA CYS A 151 -1.32 1.80 -28.06
C CYS A 151 -2.03 3.16 -28.04
N THR A 152 -2.98 3.34 -28.96
CA THR A 152 -3.76 4.57 -29.12
C THR A 152 -4.66 4.81 -27.92
N VAL A 153 -4.80 6.07 -27.52
CA VAL A 153 -5.76 6.53 -26.51
C VAL A 153 -7.16 6.58 -27.14
N THR A 154 -8.10 5.82 -26.58
CA THR A 154 -9.48 5.73 -27.08
C THR A 154 -10.42 6.67 -26.34
N LYS A 155 -10.15 6.92 -25.05
CA LYS A 155 -11.04 7.65 -24.16
C LYS A 155 -10.26 8.38 -23.07
N GLU A 156 -10.59 9.64 -22.84
CA GLU A 156 -10.17 10.38 -21.65
C GLU A 156 -11.21 10.14 -20.54
N VAL A 157 -10.89 9.22 -19.63
CA VAL A 157 -11.82 8.75 -18.58
C VAL A 157 -12.03 9.82 -17.52
N GLU A 158 -10.95 10.44 -17.09
CA GLU A 158 -10.95 11.50 -16.08
C GLU A 158 -9.76 12.41 -16.36
N THR A 159 -9.98 13.72 -16.47
CA THR A 159 -8.89 14.68 -16.68
C THR A 159 -8.99 15.86 -15.73
N HIS A 160 -7.84 16.18 -15.16
CA HIS A 160 -7.60 17.38 -14.36
C HIS A 160 -6.43 18.11 -15.03
N PRO A 161 -6.70 19.17 -15.81
CA PRO A 161 -5.69 19.81 -16.63
C PRO A 161 -4.38 20.09 -15.89
N PHE A 162 -3.27 19.73 -16.53
CA PHE A 162 -1.89 19.87 -16.03
C PHE A 162 -1.53 19.04 -14.79
N LYS A 163 -2.47 18.29 -14.21
CA LYS A 163 -2.26 17.55 -12.95
C LYS A 163 -2.47 16.05 -13.11
N PHE A 164 -3.50 15.62 -13.83
CA PHE A 164 -3.83 14.20 -13.91
C PHE A 164 -4.69 13.85 -15.08
N ALA A 165 -4.41 12.69 -15.65
CA ALA A 165 -5.27 12.08 -16.66
C ALA A 165 -5.41 10.58 -16.38
N ILE A 166 -6.61 10.06 -16.59
CA ILE A 166 -6.87 8.64 -16.77
C ILE A 166 -7.25 8.47 -18.23
N LEU A 167 -6.42 7.73 -18.97
CA LEU A 167 -6.53 7.57 -20.42
C LEU A 167 -6.71 6.08 -20.72
N GLU A 168 -7.80 5.71 -21.37
CA GLU A 168 -7.98 4.34 -21.86
C GLU A 168 -7.09 4.12 -23.08
N VAL A 169 -6.30 3.04 -23.09
CA VAL A 169 -5.47 2.65 -24.23
C VAL A 169 -5.94 1.34 -24.85
N THR A 170 -5.77 1.23 -26.17
CA THR A 170 -6.25 0.09 -26.97
C THR A 170 -5.67 -1.28 -26.61
N ALA A 171 -4.49 -1.33 -25.99
CA ALA A 171 -3.78 -2.56 -25.66
C ALA A 171 -2.75 -2.33 -24.55
N PRO A 172 -2.30 -3.41 -23.89
CA PRO A 172 -1.16 -3.36 -22.97
C PRO A 172 0.10 -2.82 -23.63
N ILE A 173 0.83 -1.96 -22.92
CA ILE A 173 2.20 -1.58 -23.25
C ILE A 173 3.14 -2.55 -22.55
N GLU A 174 3.96 -3.24 -23.34
CA GLU A 174 4.85 -4.30 -22.87
C GLU A 174 6.19 -4.23 -23.61
N PHE A 175 7.23 -4.77 -22.99
CA PHE A 175 8.55 -4.95 -23.59
C PHE A 175 9.22 -6.20 -23.01
N ASP A 176 10.24 -6.71 -23.69
CA ASP A 176 10.96 -7.91 -23.27
C ASP A 176 11.67 -7.71 -21.92
N GLY A 177 11.43 -8.61 -20.97
CA GLY A 177 11.91 -8.51 -19.59
C GLY A 177 11.02 -7.69 -18.63
N LEU A 178 9.91 -7.10 -19.08
CA LEU A 178 8.97 -6.38 -18.18
C LEU A 178 8.43 -7.28 -17.05
N PHE A 179 8.21 -8.56 -17.37
CA PHE A 179 7.67 -9.56 -16.46
C PHE A 179 8.74 -10.30 -15.65
N ASP A 180 10.01 -9.91 -15.80
CA ASP A 180 11.08 -10.44 -14.97
C ASP A 180 10.91 -9.92 -13.54
N VAL A 181 10.83 -10.85 -12.59
CA VAL A 181 10.62 -10.54 -11.19
C VAL A 181 11.80 -11.03 -10.36
N PRO A 182 12.15 -10.33 -9.26
CA PRO A 182 13.25 -10.76 -8.39
C PRO A 182 13.02 -12.17 -7.88
N ALA A 183 14.01 -13.04 -8.03
CA ALA A 183 13.97 -14.37 -7.44
C ALA A 183 13.97 -14.25 -5.90
N THR A 184 12.94 -14.81 -5.27
CA THR A 184 12.81 -14.84 -3.81
C THR A 184 13.26 -16.17 -3.20
N THR A 185 13.83 -17.06 -4.02
CA THR A 185 14.35 -18.37 -3.62
C THR A 185 15.62 -18.19 -2.80
N ASN A 186 15.56 -18.41 -1.48
CA ASN A 186 16.61 -18.24 -0.47
C ASN A 186 16.62 -16.86 0.23
N LEU A 187 15.76 -16.72 1.24
CA LEU A 187 15.65 -15.51 2.04
C LEU A 187 16.96 -15.14 2.77
N SER A 188 17.73 -16.12 3.25
CA SER A 188 19.02 -15.86 3.90
C SER A 188 19.99 -15.10 2.98
N ARG A 189 20.14 -15.55 1.72
CA ARG A 189 21.02 -14.87 0.77
C ARG A 189 20.54 -13.46 0.43
N ILE A 190 19.23 -13.26 0.35
CA ILE A 190 18.64 -11.93 0.11
C ILE A 190 18.99 -10.99 1.27
N LEU A 191 18.80 -11.44 2.51
CA LEU A 191 19.14 -10.68 3.71
C LEU A 191 20.63 -10.36 3.80
N GLU A 192 21.51 -11.32 3.47
CA GLU A 192 22.95 -11.11 3.47
C GLU A 192 23.40 -10.07 2.44
N ARG A 193 22.83 -10.11 1.23
CA ARG A 193 23.10 -9.13 0.16
C ARG A 193 22.58 -7.75 0.51
N ALA A 194 21.52 -7.67 1.30
CA ALA A 194 20.96 -6.43 1.82
C ALA A 194 21.75 -5.80 2.97
N GLY A 195 22.80 -6.47 3.48
CA GLY A 195 23.56 -5.99 4.64
C GLY A 195 22.95 -6.33 5.99
N CYS A 196 22.10 -7.37 6.03
CA CYS A 196 21.42 -7.86 7.25
C CYS A 196 21.94 -9.26 7.64
N LYS A 197 23.25 -9.49 7.62
CA LYS A 197 23.86 -10.81 7.87
C LYS A 197 23.64 -11.30 9.29
N VAL A 198 23.71 -10.38 10.27
CA VAL A 198 23.42 -10.68 11.67
C VAL A 198 21.97 -11.13 11.76
N PHE A 199 21.02 -10.34 11.24
CA PHE A 199 19.60 -10.69 11.23
C PHE A 199 19.33 -12.05 10.56
N ALA A 200 19.94 -12.33 9.41
CA ALA A 200 19.83 -13.61 8.72
C ALA A 200 20.31 -14.78 9.61
N SER A 201 21.45 -14.61 10.27
CA SER A 201 22.00 -15.60 11.21
C SER A 201 21.10 -15.81 12.43
N LEU A 202 20.49 -14.73 12.94
CA LEU A 202 19.51 -14.77 14.03
C LEU A 202 18.24 -15.54 13.64
N ALA A 203 17.71 -15.29 12.45
CA ALA A 203 16.54 -15.96 11.90
C ALA A 203 16.79 -17.45 11.66
N ALA A 204 17.98 -17.80 11.16
CA ALA A 204 18.36 -19.20 10.95
C ALA A 204 18.49 -19.97 12.27
N ARG A 205 19.23 -19.43 13.25
CA ARG A 205 19.47 -20.13 14.53
C ARG A 205 18.22 -20.30 15.41
N SER A 206 17.26 -19.38 15.29
CA SER A 206 15.99 -19.46 16.03
C SER A 206 14.95 -20.35 15.33
N GLY A 207 15.18 -20.73 14.07
CA GLY A 207 14.22 -21.47 13.26
C GLY A 207 13.10 -20.62 12.64
N VAL A 208 13.02 -19.32 12.95
CA VAL A 208 11.98 -18.41 12.43
C VAL A 208 12.09 -18.21 10.92
N LEU A 209 13.27 -18.40 10.33
CA LEU A 209 13.48 -18.27 8.90
C LEU A 209 12.45 -19.08 8.07
N LYS A 210 12.18 -20.32 8.47
CA LYS A 210 11.16 -21.16 7.80
C LYS A 210 9.76 -20.57 7.91
N SER A 211 9.41 -20.01 9.07
CA SER A 211 8.12 -19.35 9.25
C SER A 211 7.96 -18.10 8.39
N TYR A 212 9.06 -17.39 8.09
CA TYR A 212 9.03 -16.30 7.11
C TYR A 212 8.81 -16.84 5.70
N GLU A 213 9.58 -17.86 5.29
CA GLU A 213 9.44 -18.48 3.97
C GLU A 213 8.01 -18.99 3.75
N ASP A 214 7.42 -19.68 4.73
CA ASP A 214 6.02 -20.16 4.70
C ASP A 214 4.95 -19.05 4.64
N ALA A 215 5.32 -17.82 5.05
CA ALA A 215 4.45 -16.65 5.06
C ALA A 215 4.62 -15.79 3.81
N MET A 216 5.74 -15.90 3.08
CA MET A 216 6.03 -15.12 1.88
C MET A 216 4.93 -15.29 0.82
N ASP A 217 4.43 -16.52 0.63
CA ASP A 217 3.36 -16.82 -0.33
C ASP A 217 1.96 -16.36 0.13
N LYS A 218 1.80 -16.08 1.42
CA LYS A 218 0.52 -15.71 2.04
C LYS A 218 0.37 -14.21 2.31
N GLY A 219 1.44 -13.44 2.11
CA GLY A 219 1.52 -12.05 2.52
C GLY A 219 2.47 -11.83 3.68
N LEU A 220 3.64 -11.30 3.40
CA LEU A 220 4.64 -10.97 4.43
C LEU A 220 5.30 -9.62 4.15
N THR A 221 5.36 -8.77 5.17
CA THR A 221 6.34 -7.67 5.21
C THR A 221 7.36 -7.99 6.28
N LEU A 222 8.60 -8.20 5.87
CA LEU A 222 9.73 -8.43 6.77
C LEU A 222 10.52 -7.14 6.93
N PHE A 223 10.71 -6.73 8.18
CA PHE A 223 11.60 -5.64 8.56
C PHE A 223 12.95 -6.22 8.98
N ALA A 224 13.96 -6.10 8.12
CA ALA A 224 15.29 -6.58 8.44
C ALA A 224 16.16 -5.44 8.96
N THR A 225 16.66 -5.60 10.18
CA THR A 225 17.59 -4.63 10.77
C THR A 225 18.97 -4.76 10.15
N ASN A 226 19.58 -3.62 9.79
CA ASN A 226 20.94 -3.56 9.27
C ASN A 226 21.97 -3.98 10.34
N ASP A 227 23.10 -4.53 9.92
CA ASP A 227 24.11 -5.06 10.83
C ASP A 227 24.66 -4.02 11.82
N ASP A 228 24.82 -2.76 11.38
CA ASP A 228 25.31 -1.65 12.21
C ASP A 228 24.45 -1.40 13.45
N ALA A 229 23.13 -1.58 13.32
CA ALA A 229 22.19 -1.36 14.40
C ALA A 229 22.33 -2.36 15.56
N PHE A 230 22.94 -3.52 15.33
CA PHE A 230 23.25 -4.49 16.39
C PHE A 230 24.49 -4.12 17.20
N THR A 231 25.28 -3.15 16.73
CA THR A 231 26.48 -2.65 17.43
C THR A 231 26.23 -1.32 18.15
N ALA A 232 25.01 -0.78 18.05
CA ALA A 232 24.64 0.47 18.70
C ALA A 232 24.71 0.34 20.24
N LYS A 233 25.08 1.44 20.90
CA LYS A 233 25.33 1.48 22.36
C LYS A 233 24.15 0.98 23.21
N ASP A 234 22.92 1.24 22.75
CA ASP A 234 21.69 0.88 23.46
C ASP A 234 21.02 -0.38 22.87
N ALA A 235 21.70 -1.08 21.95
CA ALA A 235 21.18 -2.32 21.39
C ALA A 235 21.23 -3.43 22.46
N PRO A 236 20.16 -4.21 22.64
CA PRO A 236 20.17 -5.38 23.52
C PRO A 236 21.20 -6.39 23.05
N ASP A 237 21.82 -7.10 23.99
CA ASP A 237 22.72 -8.22 23.66
C ASP A 237 21.90 -9.43 23.17
N VAL A 238 21.59 -9.42 21.88
CA VAL A 238 20.87 -10.51 21.20
C VAL A 238 21.59 -11.85 21.27
N LYS A 239 22.89 -11.89 21.61
CA LYS A 239 23.63 -13.15 21.78
C LYS A 239 23.39 -13.77 23.15
N ALA A 240 23.11 -12.96 24.17
CA ALA A 240 22.80 -13.42 25.52
C ALA A 240 21.31 -13.72 25.75
N MET A 241 20.42 -13.39 24.79
CA MET A 241 18.98 -13.63 24.89
C MET A 241 18.63 -15.12 24.82
N SER A 242 17.61 -15.53 25.57
CA SER A 242 17.02 -16.87 25.45
C SER A 242 16.44 -17.10 24.05
N ALA A 243 16.34 -18.37 23.65
CA ALA A 243 15.77 -18.76 22.35
C ALA A 243 14.32 -18.25 22.18
N ALA A 244 13.54 -18.22 23.26
CA ALA A 244 12.17 -17.70 23.27
C ALA A 244 12.14 -16.19 23.01
N ASN A 245 12.99 -15.42 23.70
CA ASN A 245 13.07 -13.97 23.53
C ASN A 245 13.59 -13.60 22.14
N LEU A 246 14.57 -14.35 21.61
CA LEU A 246 15.07 -14.17 20.26
C LEU A 246 13.99 -14.44 19.20
N THR A 247 13.25 -15.54 19.34
CA THR A 247 12.13 -15.89 18.44
C THR A 247 11.08 -14.79 18.45
N ARG A 248 10.72 -14.29 19.64
CA ARG A 248 9.75 -13.20 19.81
C ARG A 248 10.22 -11.89 19.17
N LEU A 249 11.48 -11.51 19.37
CA LEU A 249 12.09 -10.34 18.73
C LEU A 249 11.97 -10.40 17.20
N LEU A 250 12.32 -11.55 16.62
CA LEU A 250 12.28 -11.75 15.17
C LEU A 250 10.84 -11.73 14.64
N GLN A 251 9.92 -12.47 15.27
CA GLN A 251 8.51 -12.45 14.89
C GLN A 251 7.87 -11.05 15.00
N TYR A 252 8.38 -10.20 15.89
CA TYR A 252 7.92 -8.81 16.02
C TYR A 252 8.36 -7.93 14.83
N ASN A 253 9.46 -8.29 14.18
CA ASN A 253 9.99 -7.61 13.00
C ASN A 253 9.31 -8.07 11.70
N ALA A 254 8.18 -8.79 11.78
CA ALA A 254 7.45 -9.26 10.61
C ALA A 254 5.95 -8.99 10.74
N LEU A 255 5.32 -8.57 9.65
CA LEU A 255 3.87 -8.41 9.53
C LEU A 255 3.31 -9.53 8.65
N PRO A 256 2.24 -10.22 9.07
CA PRO A 256 1.57 -11.25 8.27
C PRO A 256 0.64 -10.64 7.22
N SER A 257 1.08 -9.56 6.57
CA SER A 257 0.38 -8.92 5.45
C SER A 257 1.38 -8.17 4.59
N TYR A 258 1.08 -8.10 3.29
CA TYR A 258 1.88 -7.39 2.31
C TYR A 258 1.67 -5.88 2.40
N ASN A 259 2.72 -5.18 2.80
CA ASN A 259 2.82 -3.73 2.91
C ASN A 259 4.12 -3.24 2.29
N THR A 260 4.02 -2.36 1.30
CA THR A 260 5.15 -1.66 0.70
C THR A 260 5.52 -0.44 1.53
N LYS A 261 6.71 0.13 1.33
CA LYS A 261 7.07 1.42 1.95
C LYS A 261 5.99 2.48 1.71
N THR A 262 5.43 2.51 0.50
CA THR A 262 4.38 3.48 0.15
C THR A 262 3.05 3.17 0.83
N SER A 263 2.62 1.91 0.90
CA SER A 263 1.35 1.57 1.58
C SER A 263 1.41 1.85 3.08
N LEU A 264 2.58 1.68 3.70
CA LEU A 264 2.81 2.02 5.10
C LEU A 264 2.57 3.52 5.38
N LYS A 265 2.78 4.42 4.42
CA LYS A 265 2.46 5.86 4.58
C LYS A 265 0.97 6.11 4.85
N PHE A 266 0.11 5.20 4.39
CA PHE A 266 -1.34 5.30 4.54
C PHE A 266 -1.88 4.41 5.67
N ALA A 267 -1.04 3.60 6.31
CA ALA A 267 -1.44 2.77 7.42
C ALA A 267 -1.95 3.64 8.58
N LYS A 268 -3.16 3.36 9.05
CA LYS A 268 -3.78 4.04 10.20
C LYS A 268 -3.78 3.10 11.39
N GLY A 269 -3.32 3.60 12.53
CA GLY A 269 -3.30 2.84 13.78
C GLY A 269 -2.16 1.82 13.84
N THR A 270 -2.38 0.74 14.57
CA THR A 270 -1.36 -0.29 14.85
C THR A 270 -1.48 -1.46 13.88
N LEU A 271 -0.34 -1.94 13.37
CA LEU A 271 -0.23 -3.13 12.54
C LEU A 271 0.18 -4.32 13.40
N ARG A 272 -0.55 -5.43 13.27
CA ARG A 272 -0.25 -6.67 13.98
C ARG A 272 1.01 -7.33 13.41
N THR A 273 1.88 -7.80 14.30
CA THR A 273 3.10 -8.54 13.95
C THR A 273 2.88 -10.06 14.03
N MET A 274 3.86 -10.84 13.57
CA MET A 274 3.84 -12.29 13.71
C MET A 274 4.05 -12.77 15.16
N ALA A 275 4.47 -11.90 16.08
CA ALA A 275 4.70 -12.24 17.50
C ALA A 275 3.41 -12.42 18.33
N GLY A 276 2.24 -12.34 17.69
CA GLY A 276 0.93 -12.63 18.29
C GLY A 276 -0.04 -11.45 18.31
N ALA A 277 -1.25 -11.67 18.85
CA ALA A 277 -2.34 -10.70 18.78
C ALA A 277 -2.11 -9.40 19.56
N LYS A 278 -1.29 -9.44 20.61
CA LYS A 278 -0.95 -8.27 21.44
C LYS A 278 0.31 -7.52 20.97
N ALA A 279 1.02 -8.09 19.99
CA ALA A 279 2.28 -7.55 19.48
C ALA A 279 2.01 -6.74 18.22
N SER A 280 2.01 -5.41 18.36
CA SER A 280 1.68 -4.51 17.25
C SER A 280 2.65 -3.34 17.18
N VAL A 281 2.91 -2.87 15.96
CA VAL A 281 3.73 -1.69 15.67
C VAL A 281 2.87 -0.55 15.16
N THR A 282 3.27 0.69 15.43
CA THR A 282 2.65 1.87 14.84
C THR A 282 3.53 2.38 13.70
N VAL A 283 2.91 2.85 12.63
CA VAL A 283 3.64 3.48 11.52
C VAL A 283 3.57 5.00 11.67
N VAL A 284 4.72 5.64 11.50
CA VAL A 284 4.87 7.09 11.57
C VAL A 284 5.47 7.55 10.25
N ALA A 285 4.67 8.24 9.44
CA ALA A 285 5.10 8.78 8.16
C ALA A 285 5.34 10.29 8.27
N LYS A 286 6.46 10.77 7.73
CA LYS A 286 6.80 12.19 7.63
C LYS A 286 7.34 12.48 6.22
N GLY A 287 6.51 13.09 5.37
CA GLY A 287 6.86 13.25 3.96
C GLY A 287 6.99 11.89 3.28
N ASP A 288 8.19 11.60 2.77
CA ASP A 288 8.53 10.31 2.15
C ASP A 288 9.22 9.32 3.09
N ASP A 289 9.55 9.76 4.31
CA ASP A 289 10.10 8.89 5.33
C ASP A 289 9.00 8.12 6.05
N VAL A 290 9.25 6.83 6.27
CA VAL A 290 8.41 5.93 7.04
C VAL A 290 9.24 5.38 8.18
N SER A 291 8.70 5.45 9.39
CA SER A 291 9.30 4.87 10.58
C SER A 291 8.33 3.94 11.28
N ILE A 292 8.85 2.85 11.80
CA ILE A 292 8.14 1.86 12.59
C ILE A 292 8.41 2.14 14.07
N ASP A 293 7.36 2.21 14.86
CA ASP A 293 7.38 2.62 16.26
C ASP A 293 6.76 1.53 17.15
N THR A 294 7.50 1.10 18.16
CA THR A 294 7.07 0.10 19.14
C THR A 294 6.60 0.75 20.46
N GLY A 295 6.65 2.07 20.57
CA GLY A 295 6.44 2.86 21.79
C GLY A 295 7.68 2.95 22.69
N LYS A 296 8.66 2.07 22.50
CA LYS A 296 9.96 2.08 23.20
C LYS A 296 11.14 2.23 22.26
N ALA A 297 11.03 1.69 21.04
CA ALA A 297 11.98 1.88 19.96
C ALA A 297 11.28 2.49 18.75
N ARG A 298 12.02 3.27 17.99
CA ARG A 298 11.62 3.71 16.66
C ARG A 298 12.75 3.45 15.69
N SER A 299 12.42 2.86 14.55
CA SER A 299 13.36 2.66 13.44
C SER A 299 12.80 3.23 12.16
N ARG A 300 13.64 3.91 11.39
CA ARG A 300 13.31 4.37 10.03
C ARG A 300 13.47 3.21 9.05
N VAL A 301 12.61 3.18 8.03
CA VAL A 301 12.76 2.33 6.85
C VAL A 301 13.84 2.91 5.96
N ALA A 302 15.00 2.24 5.96
CA ALA A 302 16.18 2.64 5.23
C ALA A 302 15.95 2.46 3.73
N ASP A 303 15.62 1.24 3.31
CA ASP A 303 15.49 0.88 1.90
C ASP A 303 14.44 -0.22 1.65
N THR A 304 14.06 -0.39 0.38
CA THR A 304 13.21 -1.48 -0.10
C THR A 304 14.07 -2.46 -0.89
N VAL A 305 14.35 -3.62 -0.29
CA VAL A 305 15.23 -4.64 -0.89
C VAL A 305 14.45 -5.53 -1.86
N VAL A 306 13.24 -5.92 -1.45
CA VAL A 306 12.35 -6.74 -2.25
C VAL A 306 10.95 -6.17 -2.16
N ASP A 307 10.32 -6.03 -3.32
CA ASP A 307 8.93 -5.63 -3.44
C ASP A 307 8.26 -6.48 -4.52
N SER A 308 7.96 -7.74 -4.15
CA SER A 308 7.46 -8.77 -5.06
C SER A 308 6.22 -9.41 -4.44
N VAL A 309 5.04 -8.99 -4.89
CA VAL A 309 3.74 -9.40 -4.33
C VAL A 309 3.65 -10.92 -4.17
N PRO A 310 3.26 -11.46 -3.00
CA PRO A 310 2.80 -10.77 -1.78
C PRO A 310 3.88 -10.63 -0.70
N PHE A 311 5.17 -10.56 -1.06
CA PHE A 311 6.30 -10.38 -0.15
C PHE A 311 6.98 -9.01 -0.30
N CYS A 312 7.28 -8.38 0.83
CA CYS A 312 8.10 -7.18 0.88
C CYS A 312 9.19 -7.31 1.95
N LEU A 313 10.42 -6.94 1.58
CA LEU A 313 11.57 -6.85 2.49
C LEU A 313 12.03 -5.39 2.58
N LEU A 314 11.92 -4.83 3.78
CA LEU A 314 12.28 -3.46 4.08
C LEU A 314 13.42 -3.45 5.11
N THR A 315 14.48 -2.71 4.83
CA THR A 315 15.59 -2.57 5.78
C THR A 315 15.33 -1.47 6.79
N LEU A 316 15.89 -1.64 7.98
CA LEU A 316 15.72 -0.74 9.12
C LEU A 316 17.05 -0.23 9.65
N ASP A 317 17.08 1.08 9.96
CA ASP A 317 18.28 1.76 10.50
C ASP A 317 18.58 1.41 11.97
N SER A 318 17.57 0.95 12.73
CA SER A 318 17.68 0.63 14.16
C SER A 318 16.98 -0.68 14.48
N LEU A 319 17.42 -1.37 15.54
CA LEU A 319 16.76 -2.59 16.01
C LEU A 319 15.39 -2.28 16.62
N LEU A 320 14.33 -2.88 16.08
CA LEU A 320 13.01 -2.83 16.70
C LEU A 320 12.90 -3.89 17.79
N VAL A 321 12.96 -3.43 19.02
CA VAL A 321 12.81 -4.28 20.20
C VAL A 321 11.39 -4.14 20.75
N PRO A 322 10.67 -5.26 20.96
CA PRO A 322 9.40 -5.25 21.66
C PRO A 322 9.54 -4.63 23.05
N PRO A 323 8.56 -3.84 23.52
CA PRO A 323 8.58 -3.26 24.88
C PRO A 323 8.80 -4.29 26.00
N GLU A 324 8.31 -5.51 25.80
CA GLU A 324 8.40 -6.63 26.75
C GLU A 324 9.82 -7.21 26.91
N LEU A 325 10.73 -6.92 25.98
CA LEU A 325 12.11 -7.40 26.04
C LEU A 325 13.07 -6.38 26.65
N TYR A 326 12.57 -5.19 27.00
CA TYR A 326 13.32 -4.23 27.80
C TYR A 326 13.30 -4.68 29.27
N VAL A 327 14.48 -4.72 29.90
CA VAL A 327 14.72 -5.23 31.26
C VAL A 327 13.73 -4.59 32.26
N GLY A 328 12.90 -5.42 32.89
CA GLY A 328 11.86 -5.01 33.86
C GLY A 328 10.42 -5.44 33.50
N ALA A 329 10.18 -5.96 32.31
CA ALA A 329 8.90 -6.62 31.99
C ALA A 329 8.92 -8.07 32.50
N THR A 330 7.94 -8.41 33.34
CA THR A 330 7.69 -9.79 33.77
C THR A 330 7.46 -10.65 32.52
N GLU A 331 8.15 -11.79 32.43
CA GLU A 331 8.01 -12.73 31.32
C GLU A 331 6.53 -13.01 31.07
N ALA A 332 6.04 -12.65 29.88
CA ALA A 332 4.74 -13.12 29.44
C ALA A 332 4.85 -14.65 29.30
N PRO A 333 3.96 -15.45 29.93
CA PRO A 333 4.01 -16.90 29.81
C PRO A 333 3.99 -17.27 28.33
N ALA A 334 4.91 -18.14 27.92
CA ALA A 334 4.89 -18.73 26.59
C ALA A 334 3.47 -19.26 26.31
N PRO A 335 2.92 -19.08 25.09
CA PRO A 335 1.65 -19.71 24.75
C PRO A 335 1.83 -21.21 24.94
N ALA A 336 1.03 -21.78 25.86
CA ALA A 336 1.00 -23.21 26.08
C ALA A 336 0.71 -23.90 24.73
N PRO A 337 1.34 -25.07 24.45
CA PRO A 337 0.91 -25.92 23.35
C PRO A 337 -0.61 -26.10 23.45
N ALA A 338 -1.32 -25.90 22.34
CA ALA A 338 -2.75 -26.16 22.30
C ALA A 338 -2.98 -27.59 22.81
N ASP A 339 -3.74 -27.72 23.89
CA ASP A 339 -4.14 -29.02 24.42
C ASP A 339 -4.74 -29.85 23.29
N ALA A 340 -4.18 -31.04 23.09
CA ALA A 340 -4.75 -32.04 22.23
C ALA A 340 -6.21 -32.29 22.65
N PRO A 341 -7.13 -32.54 21.69
CA PRO A 341 -8.50 -32.88 22.05
C PRO A 341 -8.48 -34.08 23.00
N PRO A 342 -9.27 -34.07 24.10
CA PRO A 342 -9.33 -35.21 25.00
C PRO A 342 -9.80 -36.44 24.22
N PRO A 343 -9.28 -37.64 24.52
CA PRO A 343 -9.64 -38.85 23.81
C PRO A 343 -11.14 -39.13 23.99
N THR A 344 -11.87 -39.24 22.88
CA THR A 344 -13.26 -39.70 22.86
C THR A 344 -13.33 -41.11 23.42
N GLN A 345 -14.01 -41.27 24.55
CA GLN A 345 -14.42 -42.58 25.05
C GLN A 345 -15.46 -43.19 24.09
N PRO A 346 -15.49 -44.53 23.94
CA PRO A 346 -16.37 -45.21 22.99
C PRO A 346 -17.85 -45.07 23.38
N ALA A 347 -18.69 -44.91 22.36
CA ALA A 347 -20.13 -44.91 22.48
C ALA A 347 -20.67 -46.32 22.78
N ASP A 348 -21.38 -46.48 23.90
CA ASP A 348 -22.33 -47.56 24.08
C ASP A 348 -23.73 -47.07 23.67
N ALA A 349 -24.37 -47.84 22.79
CA ALA A 349 -25.77 -47.69 22.39
C ALA A 349 -26.67 -48.61 23.24
N PRO A 350 -27.99 -48.68 22.99
CA PRO A 350 -29.03 -47.80 23.53
C PRO A 350 -30.01 -48.54 24.47
N SER A 351 -30.73 -47.82 25.35
CA SER A 351 -31.97 -48.34 25.96
C SER A 351 -33.07 -47.29 26.05
N VAL A 352 -34.12 -47.53 25.26
CA VAL A 352 -35.55 -47.18 25.41
C VAL A 352 -36.06 -47.42 26.84
N ALA A 353 -37.13 -46.83 27.39
CA ALA A 353 -38.15 -45.84 27.00
C ALA A 353 -38.92 -45.45 28.29
N ALA A 354 -39.59 -44.27 28.34
CA ALA A 354 -40.96 -44.09 28.87
C ALA A 354 -41.42 -42.61 28.84
N ASP A 355 -42.70 -42.44 28.52
CA ASP A 355 -43.47 -41.24 28.18
C ASP A 355 -43.64 -40.12 29.25
N HIS A 356 -43.67 -38.88 28.73
CA HIS A 356 -44.58 -37.71 28.92
C HIS A 356 -45.61 -37.62 30.09
N PRO A 357 -46.23 -36.44 30.42
CA PRO A 357 -46.08 -35.07 29.87
C PRO A 357 -46.12 -33.87 30.89
N ALA A 358 -45.86 -32.66 30.35
CA ALA A 358 -46.39 -31.32 30.68
C ALA A 358 -46.24 -30.70 32.10
N ASP A 359 -45.64 -29.49 32.20
CA ASP A 359 -46.45 -28.26 32.32
C ASP A 359 -45.65 -26.94 32.13
N HIS A 360 -46.41 -25.92 31.74
CA HIS A 360 -46.08 -24.52 31.44
C HIS A 360 -45.34 -23.73 32.55
N LYS A 361 -44.40 -22.84 32.16
CA LYS A 361 -44.48 -21.40 32.49
C LYS A 361 -43.47 -20.53 31.74
N THR A 362 -44.03 -19.67 30.90
CA THR A 362 -43.49 -18.41 30.38
C THR A 362 -43.18 -17.43 31.52
N LYS A 363 -42.03 -16.74 31.45
CA LYS A 363 -41.92 -15.33 31.89
C LYS A 363 -40.79 -14.59 31.17
N ASN A 364 -41.25 -13.71 30.30
CA ASN A 364 -40.56 -12.64 29.61
C ASN A 364 -40.06 -11.59 30.63
N LYS A 365 -38.82 -11.11 30.52
CA LYS A 365 -38.44 -9.79 31.05
C LYS A 365 -37.34 -9.14 30.20
N LYS A 366 -37.78 -8.15 29.42
CA LYS A 366 -36.98 -7.10 28.80
C LYS A 366 -36.25 -6.29 29.87
N THR A 367 -35.00 -5.93 29.61
CA THR A 367 -34.40 -4.68 30.10
C THR A 367 -33.55 -4.05 29.00
N SER A 368 -33.97 -2.87 28.58
CA SER A 368 -33.28 -1.94 27.70
C SER A 368 -31.98 -1.42 28.31
N SER A 369 -30.98 -1.16 27.46
CA SER A 369 -30.11 0.00 27.64
C SER A 369 -29.86 0.64 26.27
N ALA A 370 -30.52 1.77 26.04
CA ALA A 370 -30.23 2.68 24.95
C ALA A 370 -29.04 3.57 25.37
N VAL A 371 -28.02 3.69 24.52
CA VAL A 371 -27.06 4.80 24.57
C VAL A 371 -27.10 5.51 23.23
N ALA A 372 -27.39 6.79 23.32
CA ALA A 372 -27.80 7.69 22.26
C ALA A 372 -26.67 8.05 21.28
N SER A 373 -27.00 7.98 20.00
CA SER A 373 -26.31 8.60 18.88
C SER A 373 -26.56 10.11 18.87
N ARG A 374 -25.49 10.92 18.86
CA ARG A 374 -25.56 12.36 18.57
C ARG A 374 -25.24 12.58 17.08
N PRO A 375 -26.08 13.28 16.30
CA PRO A 375 -25.73 13.70 14.94
C PRO A 375 -24.90 14.98 14.98
N PHE A 376 -23.78 14.99 14.24
CA PHE A 376 -22.97 16.19 14.01
C PHE A 376 -23.62 17.02 12.89
N ALA A 377 -23.96 18.27 13.21
CA ALA A 377 -24.60 19.21 12.30
C ALA A 377 -23.63 19.69 11.21
N ALA A 378 -24.12 19.66 9.96
CA ALA A 378 -23.50 20.30 8.82
C ALA A 378 -23.74 21.82 8.88
N ALA A 379 -22.68 22.61 8.91
CA ALA A 379 -22.76 24.06 8.78
C ALA A 379 -22.75 24.44 7.29
N CYS A 380 -23.92 24.77 6.76
CA CYS A 380 -24.07 25.52 5.51
C CYS A 380 -23.88 27.02 5.80
N SER A 381 -22.78 27.61 5.34
CA SER A 381 -22.62 29.06 5.31
C SER A 381 -23.20 29.61 4.02
N VAL A 382 -24.43 30.12 4.11
CA VAL A 382 -25.06 31.00 3.11
C VAL A 382 -24.43 32.39 3.27
N VAL A 383 -23.70 32.87 2.26
CA VAL A 383 -23.25 34.26 2.19
C VAL A 383 -24.33 35.07 1.48
N LEU A 384 -25.09 35.84 2.25
CA LEU A 384 -26.07 36.79 1.76
C LEU A 384 -25.34 38.11 1.43
N MET A 385 -25.24 38.44 0.14
CA MET A 385 -24.77 39.74 -0.35
C MET A 385 -25.87 40.78 -0.14
N ALA A 386 -25.77 41.61 0.89
CA ALA A 386 -26.58 42.81 1.04
C ALA A 386 -25.80 44.02 0.50
N SER A 387 -26.16 44.45 -0.71
CA SER A 387 -25.78 45.77 -1.25
C SER A 387 -26.84 46.78 -0.82
N LEU A 388 -26.48 47.83 -0.08
CA LEU A 388 -27.24 49.08 -0.11
C LEU A 388 -26.39 50.31 0.23
N LEU A 389 -26.77 51.39 -0.44
CA LEU A 389 -26.15 52.69 -0.67
C LEU A 389 -25.99 53.64 0.54
N LEU A 390 -25.19 54.70 0.30
CA LEU A 390 -25.16 56.06 0.88
C LEU A 390 -24.39 56.19 2.22
N LEU A 391 -23.43 57.11 2.41
CA LEU A 391 -23.08 58.39 1.76
C LEU A 391 -21.61 58.47 1.30
#